data_AF-A0A952H967-F1
#
_entry.id   AF-A0A952H967-F1
#
_cell.length_a   1.000
_cell.length_b   1.000
_cell.length_c   1.000
_cell.angle_alpha   90.00
_cell.angle_beta   90.00
_cell.angle_gamma   90.00
#
_symmetry.space_group_name_H-M   'P 1'
#
loop_
_entity.id
_entity.type
_entity.pdbx_description
1 polymer ?
#
loop_
_entity_poly.entity_id
_entity_poly.type
_entity_poly.pdbx_seq_one_letter_code
_entity_poly.pdbx_strand_id
1 'polypeptide(L)'
;MSSDGFHVHGPHDHELEHAAQHEPKGFAGQLAVITAILATLGAGFSYMGGATQANAALLKNDAAIKKTEASNQWNYYQAKSSKQNLAELAFDLSSNEEQKAKYKDKIARYEKEKADIKGAAEKLEEDSKHFDEQSGEQMHLHHRWAQATTALQISIALAAITLLTKKRWMEAATLAAGVIGIALGGAAWLHF
;
A
#
# COMPACT_ATOMS: atom_id res chain seq x y z
N MET A 1 63.28 -33.54 21.92
CA MET A 1 63.72 -32.15 22.12
C MET A 1 62.73 -31.27 21.36
N SER A 2 61.80 -30.65 22.07
CA SER A 2 60.75 -29.81 21.50
C SER A 2 61.34 -28.43 21.25
N SER A 3 61.51 -28.04 19.99
CA SER A 3 61.90 -26.67 19.63
C SER A 3 60.62 -25.83 19.59
N ASP A 4 60.33 -25.22 20.72
CA ASP A 4 59.27 -24.24 20.93
C ASP A 4 59.58 -23.01 20.05
N GLY A 5 58.82 -22.86 18.95
CA GLY A 5 58.94 -21.71 18.07
C GLY A 5 58.32 -20.49 18.75
N PHE A 6 59.13 -19.71 19.45
CA PHE A 6 58.73 -18.40 19.97
C PHE A 6 58.41 -17.48 18.80
N HIS A 7 57.14 -17.44 18.40
CA HIS A 7 56.61 -16.50 17.43
C HIS A 7 56.47 -15.13 18.12
N VAL A 8 57.51 -14.30 18.03
CA VAL A 8 57.51 -12.94 18.53
C VAL A 8 56.60 -12.11 17.63
N HIS A 9 55.38 -11.82 18.09
CA HIS A 9 54.47 -10.90 17.41
C HIS A 9 55.13 -9.52 17.35
N GLY A 10 55.17 -8.90 16.17
CA GLY A 10 55.69 -7.55 16.04
C GLY A 10 54.83 -6.57 16.85
N PRO A 11 55.40 -5.50 17.44
CA PRO A 11 54.62 -4.51 18.19
C PRO A 11 53.47 -3.92 17.35
N HIS A 12 53.61 -3.88 16.02
CA HIS A 12 52.56 -3.45 15.10
C HIS A 12 51.43 -4.47 14.91
N ASP A 13 51.70 -5.78 14.94
CA ASP A 13 50.65 -6.81 14.88
C ASP A 13 49.85 -6.83 16.19
N HIS A 14 50.53 -6.60 17.31
CA HIS A 14 49.88 -6.43 18.60
C HIS A 14 49.01 -5.16 18.62
N GLU A 15 49.47 -4.02 18.08
CA GLU A 15 48.62 -2.81 17.98
C GLU A 15 47.45 -2.94 17.01
N LEU A 16 47.60 -3.70 15.91
CA LEU A 16 46.52 -4.00 14.98
C LEU A 16 45.47 -4.92 15.60
N GLU A 17 45.88 -5.94 16.36
CA GLU A 17 44.98 -6.78 17.15
C GLU A 17 44.29 -5.98 18.27
N HIS A 18 45.00 -5.11 18.99
CA HIS A 18 44.40 -4.26 20.02
C HIS A 18 43.41 -3.25 19.42
N ALA A 19 43.70 -2.65 18.25
CA ALA A 19 42.78 -1.76 17.55
C ALA A 19 41.53 -2.47 17.01
N ALA A 20 41.62 -3.76 16.67
CA ALA A 20 40.51 -4.56 16.16
C ALA A 20 39.70 -5.26 17.29
N GLN A 21 40.34 -5.61 18.40
CA GLN A 21 39.72 -6.26 19.57
C GLN A 21 39.11 -5.28 20.58
N HIS A 22 39.36 -3.98 20.44
CA HIS A 22 38.58 -2.99 21.16
C HIS A 22 37.13 -3.01 20.64
N GLU A 23 36.25 -3.69 21.40
CA GLU A 23 34.81 -3.42 21.44
C GLU A 23 34.60 -1.91 21.21
N PRO A 24 33.66 -1.47 20.36
CA PRO A 24 33.48 -0.06 20.07
C PRO A 24 33.00 0.68 21.33
N LYS A 25 33.94 1.01 22.23
CA LYS A 25 33.67 1.70 23.49
C LYS A 25 33.68 3.19 23.20
N GLY A 26 32.59 3.86 23.59
CA GLY A 26 32.37 5.27 23.35
C GLY A 26 31.52 5.54 22.11
N PHE A 27 31.82 6.65 21.43
CA PHE A 27 31.00 7.28 20.38
C PHE A 27 30.52 6.32 19.28
N ALA A 28 31.38 5.42 18.79
CA ALA A 28 31.04 4.48 17.73
C ALA A 28 30.04 3.40 18.17
N GLY A 29 30.18 2.87 19.39
CA GLY A 29 29.27 1.85 19.92
C GLY A 29 27.88 2.39 20.20
N GLN A 30 27.80 3.60 20.77
CA GLN A 30 26.52 4.26 21.02
C GLN A 30 25.77 4.55 19.71
N LEU A 31 26.48 5.02 18.68
CA LEU A 31 25.88 5.30 17.38
C LEU A 31 25.47 4.00 16.65
N ALA A 32 26.22 2.92 16.82
CA ALA A 32 25.85 1.59 16.30
C ALA A 32 24.57 1.06 16.96
N VAL A 33 24.43 1.19 18.29
CA VAL A 33 23.20 0.80 19.01
C VAL A 33 22.01 1.66 18.58
N ILE A 34 22.17 2.98 18.46
CA ILE A 34 21.12 3.89 17.96
C ILE A 34 20.68 3.47 16.56
N THR A 35 21.64 3.17 15.67
CA THR A 35 21.35 2.74 14.29
C THR A 35 20.60 1.41 14.28
N ALA A 36 20.97 0.45 15.14
CA ALA A 36 20.27 -0.82 15.26
C ALA A 36 18.81 -0.64 15.73
N ILE A 37 18.56 0.23 16.71
CA ILE A 37 17.21 0.55 17.18
C ILE A 37 16.39 1.21 16.07
N LEU A 38 16.97 2.22 15.38
CA LEU A 38 16.30 2.89 14.26
C LEU A 38 15.99 1.92 13.12
N ALA A 39 16.88 0.95 12.85
CA ALA A 39 16.65 -0.08 11.84
C ALA A 39 15.49 -1.02 12.24
N THR A 40 15.40 -1.44 13.51
CA THR A 40 14.27 -2.25 13.98
C THR A 40 12.94 -1.49 13.89
N LEU A 41 12.93 -0.21 14.28
CA LEU A 41 11.73 0.63 14.14
C LEU A 41 11.37 0.86 12.66
N GLY A 42 12.37 1.10 11.82
CA GLY A 42 12.21 1.25 10.37
C GLY A 42 11.64 0.00 9.69
N ALA A 43 12.04 -1.20 10.14
CA ALA A 43 11.46 -2.45 9.68
C ALA A 43 9.97 -2.55 10.05
N GLY A 44 9.58 -2.11 11.27
CA GLY A 44 8.18 -2.04 11.67
C GLY A 44 7.35 -1.08 10.82
N PHE A 45 7.88 0.12 10.55
CA PHE A 45 7.19 1.11 9.70
C PHE A 45 7.07 0.64 8.25
N SER A 46 8.13 -0.01 7.74
CA SER A 46 8.14 -0.61 6.41
C SER A 46 7.09 -1.72 6.29
N TYR A 47 6.95 -2.56 7.32
CA TYR A 47 5.91 -3.58 7.36
C TYR A 47 4.51 -2.96 7.37
N MET A 48 4.25 -1.96 8.20
CA MET A 48 2.95 -1.27 8.24
C MET A 48 2.62 -0.55 6.93
N GLY A 49 3.62 0.06 6.30
CA GLY A 49 3.49 0.63 4.96
C GLY A 49 3.13 -0.44 3.92
N GLY A 50 3.86 -1.56 3.90
CA GLY A 50 3.56 -2.69 3.01
C GLY A 50 2.17 -3.29 3.24
N ALA A 51 1.75 -3.47 4.50
CA ALA A 51 0.46 -4.02 4.85
C ALA A 51 -0.71 -3.11 4.41
N THR A 52 -0.61 -1.80 4.68
CA THR A 52 -1.63 -0.81 4.25
C THR A 52 -1.68 -0.68 2.72
N GLN A 53 -0.54 -0.73 2.03
CA GLN A 53 -0.50 -0.76 0.57
C GLN A 53 -1.16 -2.03 0.00
N ALA A 54 -0.88 -3.20 0.57
CA ALA A 54 -1.47 -4.46 0.13
C ALA A 54 -2.99 -4.47 0.34
N ASN A 55 -3.46 -4.02 1.50
CA ASN A 55 -4.89 -3.91 1.79
C ASN A 55 -5.58 -2.91 0.84
N ALA A 56 -4.98 -1.74 0.60
CA ALA A 56 -5.49 -0.78 -0.37
C ALA A 56 -5.60 -1.40 -1.77
N ALA A 57 -4.60 -2.19 -2.20
CA ALA A 57 -4.60 -2.85 -3.49
C ALA A 57 -5.68 -3.93 -3.61
N LEU A 58 -5.92 -4.72 -2.55
CA LEU A 58 -7.00 -5.71 -2.52
C LEU A 58 -8.36 -5.04 -2.67
N LEU A 59 -8.63 -4.00 -1.87
CA LEU A 59 -9.88 -3.23 -1.95
C LEU A 59 -10.07 -2.58 -3.33
N LYS A 60 -8.99 -2.04 -3.92
CA LYS A 60 -9.01 -1.50 -5.29
C LYS A 60 -9.37 -2.57 -6.32
N ASN A 61 -8.89 -3.80 -6.13
CA ASN A 61 -9.19 -4.91 -7.00
C ASN A 61 -10.66 -5.34 -6.89
N ASP A 62 -11.17 -5.46 -5.67
CA ASP A 62 -12.60 -5.74 -5.43
C ASP A 62 -13.49 -4.66 -6.03
N ALA A 63 -13.13 -3.38 -5.85
CA ALA A 63 -13.81 -2.25 -6.48
C ALA A 63 -13.83 -2.38 -8.02
N ALA A 64 -12.70 -2.75 -8.63
CA ALA A 64 -12.60 -2.95 -10.07
C ALA A 64 -13.46 -4.13 -10.55
N ILE A 65 -13.45 -5.27 -9.84
CA ILE A 65 -14.30 -6.43 -10.14
C ILE A 65 -15.77 -6.01 -10.10
N LYS A 66 -16.22 -5.34 -9.04
CA LYS A 66 -17.61 -4.86 -8.91
C LYS A 66 -17.98 -3.87 -10.00
N LYS A 67 -17.07 -2.98 -10.38
CA LYS A 67 -17.26 -2.06 -11.50
C LYS A 67 -17.42 -2.78 -12.84
N THR A 68 -16.65 -3.83 -13.07
CA THR A 68 -16.79 -4.68 -14.26
C THR A 68 -18.11 -5.45 -14.25
N GLU A 69 -18.53 -6.00 -13.09
CA GLU A 69 -19.84 -6.63 -12.94
C GLU A 69 -20.99 -5.64 -13.21
N ALA A 70 -20.92 -4.42 -12.69
CA ALA A 70 -21.88 -3.36 -12.96
C ALA A 70 -21.94 -3.00 -14.45
N SER A 71 -20.78 -2.85 -15.10
CA SER A 71 -20.68 -2.62 -16.54
C SER A 71 -21.35 -3.73 -17.35
N ASN A 72 -21.17 -5.00 -16.95
CA ASN A 72 -21.85 -6.12 -17.58
C ASN A 72 -23.39 -6.03 -17.41
N GLN A 73 -23.88 -5.62 -16.24
CA GLN A 73 -25.31 -5.40 -16.03
C GLN A 73 -25.85 -4.25 -16.88
N TRP A 74 -25.12 -3.14 -16.98
CA TRP A 74 -25.49 -2.04 -17.88
C TRP A 74 -25.52 -2.47 -19.35
N ASN A 75 -24.57 -3.28 -19.79
CA ASN A 75 -24.58 -3.86 -21.12
C ASN A 75 -25.81 -4.75 -21.35
N TYR A 76 -26.20 -5.54 -20.34
CA TYR A 76 -27.41 -6.36 -20.40
C TYR A 76 -28.68 -5.51 -20.43
N TYR A 77 -28.75 -4.44 -19.63
CA TYR A 77 -29.82 -3.46 -19.65
C TYR A 77 -29.96 -2.84 -21.05
N GLN A 78 -28.85 -2.42 -21.66
CA GLN A 78 -28.85 -1.84 -23.00
C GLN A 78 -29.35 -2.84 -24.05
N ALA A 79 -28.89 -4.09 -23.99
CA ALA A 79 -29.37 -5.15 -24.87
C ALA A 79 -30.88 -5.41 -24.72
N LYS A 80 -31.42 -5.37 -23.49
CA LYS A 80 -32.86 -5.47 -23.23
C LYS A 80 -33.62 -4.26 -23.75
N SER A 81 -33.09 -3.05 -23.55
CA SER A 81 -33.69 -1.83 -24.09
C SER A 81 -33.76 -1.85 -25.61
N SER A 82 -32.72 -2.33 -26.30
CA SER A 82 -32.79 -2.53 -27.76
C SER A 82 -33.89 -3.52 -28.16
N LYS A 83 -34.04 -4.64 -27.43
CA LYS A 83 -35.11 -5.63 -27.69
C LYS A 83 -36.50 -5.06 -27.44
N GLN A 84 -36.66 -4.20 -26.43
CA GLN A 84 -37.89 -3.49 -26.16
C GLN A 84 -38.22 -2.51 -27.29
N ASN A 85 -37.27 -1.66 -27.70
CA ASN A 85 -37.48 -0.70 -28.79
C ASN A 85 -37.90 -1.41 -30.09
N LEU A 86 -37.32 -2.59 -30.38
CA LEU A 86 -37.73 -3.41 -31.52
C LEU A 86 -39.15 -3.99 -31.36
N ALA A 87 -39.55 -4.36 -30.15
CA ALA A 87 -40.90 -4.84 -29.87
C ALA A 87 -41.94 -3.70 -29.95
N GLU A 88 -41.59 -2.49 -29.52
CA GLU A 88 -42.41 -1.28 -29.68
C GLU A 88 -42.59 -0.93 -31.16
N LEU A 89 -41.51 -0.93 -31.94
CA LEU A 89 -41.60 -0.74 -33.39
C LEU A 89 -42.48 -1.80 -34.06
N ALA A 90 -42.35 -3.08 -33.66
CA ALA A 90 -43.18 -4.16 -34.20
C ALA A 90 -44.65 -4.04 -33.78
N PHE A 91 -44.93 -3.51 -32.59
CA PHE A 91 -46.28 -3.21 -32.12
C PHE A 91 -46.93 -2.11 -32.98
N ASP A 92 -46.20 -1.03 -33.25
CA ASP A 92 -46.69 0.11 -34.05
C ASP A 92 -46.94 -0.28 -35.51
N LEU A 93 -46.10 -1.14 -36.08
CA LEU A 93 -46.24 -1.61 -37.47
C LEU A 93 -47.28 -2.73 -37.65
N SER A 94 -47.75 -3.36 -36.57
CA SER A 94 -48.69 -4.48 -36.68
C SER A 94 -50.12 -4.00 -36.89
N SER A 95 -50.82 -4.54 -37.89
CA SER A 95 -52.25 -4.23 -38.14
C SER A 95 -53.22 -5.21 -37.46
N ASN A 96 -52.72 -6.34 -36.96
CA ASN A 96 -53.52 -7.39 -36.31
C ASN A 96 -53.51 -7.21 -34.78
N GLU A 97 -54.70 -7.16 -34.17
CA GLU A 97 -54.87 -7.01 -32.71
C GLU A 97 -54.21 -8.13 -31.89
N GLU A 98 -54.23 -9.37 -32.37
CA GLU A 98 -53.62 -10.50 -31.66
C GLU A 98 -52.09 -10.37 -31.60
N GLN A 99 -51.47 -9.84 -32.67
CA GLN A 99 -50.03 -9.56 -32.70
C GLN A 99 -49.69 -8.35 -31.81
N LYS A 100 -50.52 -7.30 -31.83
CA LYS A 100 -50.38 -6.16 -30.92
C LYS A 100 -50.42 -6.60 -29.45
N ALA A 101 -51.36 -7.46 -29.07
CA ALA A 101 -51.44 -7.99 -27.71
C ALA A 101 -50.15 -8.74 -27.30
N LYS A 102 -49.60 -9.58 -28.19
CA LYS A 102 -48.34 -10.30 -27.96
C LYS A 102 -47.13 -9.37 -27.79
N TYR A 103 -47.03 -8.31 -28.59
CA TYR A 103 -45.92 -7.35 -28.45
C TYR A 103 -46.08 -6.50 -27.19
N LYS A 104 -47.30 -6.09 -26.83
CA LYS A 104 -47.59 -5.36 -25.59
C LYS A 104 -47.15 -6.15 -24.35
N ASP A 105 -47.42 -7.45 -24.31
CA ASP A 105 -46.97 -8.33 -23.22
C ASP A 105 -45.43 -8.45 -23.17
N LYS A 106 -44.77 -8.58 -24.32
CA LYS A 106 -43.30 -8.58 -24.39
C LYS A 106 -42.69 -7.26 -23.89
N ILE A 107 -43.27 -6.12 -24.27
CA ILE A 107 -42.82 -4.80 -23.83
C ILE A 107 -42.94 -4.70 -22.30
N ALA A 108 -44.10 -5.05 -21.73
CA ALA A 108 -44.31 -5.04 -20.29
C ALA A 108 -43.32 -5.95 -19.55
N ARG A 109 -43.03 -7.15 -20.10
CA ARG A 109 -42.02 -8.05 -19.55
C ARG A 109 -40.61 -7.43 -19.59
N TYR A 110 -40.21 -6.86 -20.72
CA TYR A 110 -38.88 -6.24 -20.85
C TYR A 110 -38.72 -5.01 -19.95
N GLU A 111 -39.76 -4.21 -19.77
CA GLU A 111 -39.75 -3.08 -18.85
C GLU A 111 -39.47 -3.53 -17.42
N LYS A 112 -40.15 -4.61 -16.97
CA LYS A 112 -39.90 -5.20 -15.65
C LYS A 112 -38.48 -5.76 -15.53
N GLU A 113 -38.04 -6.57 -16.48
CA GLU A 113 -36.69 -7.14 -16.49
C GLU A 113 -35.62 -6.04 -16.46
N LYS A 114 -35.81 -4.95 -17.22
CA LYS A 114 -34.90 -3.79 -17.22
C LYS A 114 -34.82 -3.11 -15.87
N ALA A 115 -35.94 -2.93 -15.17
CA ALA A 115 -35.95 -2.34 -13.84
C ALA A 115 -35.14 -3.18 -12.85
N ASP A 116 -35.30 -4.51 -12.88
CA ASP A 116 -34.54 -5.42 -12.03
C ASP A 116 -33.02 -5.37 -12.33
N ILE A 117 -32.66 -5.36 -13.62
CA ILE A 117 -31.25 -5.25 -14.06
C ILE A 117 -30.64 -3.92 -13.64
N LYS A 118 -31.39 -2.82 -13.80
CA LYS A 118 -30.95 -1.49 -13.40
C LYS A 118 -30.66 -1.43 -11.90
N GLY A 119 -31.57 -1.94 -11.07
CA GLY A 119 -31.35 -2.00 -9.63
C GLY A 119 -30.13 -2.85 -9.24
N ALA A 120 -29.89 -3.96 -9.94
CA ALA A 120 -28.69 -4.76 -9.73
C ALA A 120 -27.40 -4.02 -10.15
N ALA A 121 -27.43 -3.28 -11.27
CA ALA A 121 -26.29 -2.49 -11.74
C ALA A 121 -25.95 -1.37 -10.76
N GLU A 122 -26.95 -0.60 -10.31
CA GLU A 122 -26.78 0.50 -9.35
C GLU A 122 -26.21 0.01 -8.02
N LYS A 123 -26.67 -1.15 -7.53
CA LYS A 123 -26.13 -1.77 -6.32
C LYS A 123 -24.65 -2.15 -6.46
N LEU A 124 -24.26 -2.72 -7.61
CA LEU A 124 -22.86 -3.07 -7.88
C LEU A 124 -21.97 -1.83 -8.02
N GLU A 125 -22.50 -0.72 -8.55
CA GLU A 125 -21.78 0.56 -8.58
C GLU A 125 -21.59 1.14 -7.18
N GLU A 126 -22.61 1.05 -6.31
CA GLU A 126 -22.50 1.47 -4.92
C GLU A 126 -21.44 0.64 -4.17
N ASP A 127 -21.49 -0.68 -4.30
CA ASP A 127 -20.48 -1.59 -3.72
C ASP A 127 -19.07 -1.25 -4.23
N SER A 128 -18.93 -1.04 -5.55
CA SER A 128 -17.66 -0.63 -6.15
C SER A 128 -17.13 0.68 -5.58
N LYS A 129 -18.00 1.69 -5.42
CA LYS A 129 -17.62 2.99 -4.86
C LYS A 129 -17.19 2.86 -3.41
N HIS A 130 -17.91 2.08 -2.61
CA HIS A 130 -17.57 1.83 -1.22
C HIS A 130 -16.19 1.18 -1.07
N PHE A 131 -15.88 0.16 -1.88
CA PHE A 131 -14.54 -0.44 -1.89
C PHE A 131 -13.44 0.52 -2.36
N ASP A 132 -13.74 1.39 -3.34
CA ASP A 132 -12.78 2.38 -3.83
C ASP A 132 -12.46 3.45 -2.76
N GLU A 133 -13.47 3.90 -2.01
CA GLU A 133 -13.32 4.83 -0.88
C GLU A 133 -12.46 4.21 0.22
N GLN A 134 -12.76 2.96 0.64
CA GLN A 134 -11.96 2.24 1.63
C GLN A 134 -10.51 2.04 1.17
N SER A 135 -10.30 1.74 -0.12
CA SER A 135 -8.96 1.67 -0.71
C SER A 135 -8.21 3.00 -0.60
N GLY A 136 -8.90 4.12 -0.86
CA GLY A 136 -8.36 5.46 -0.72
C GLY A 136 -7.90 5.78 0.70
N GLU A 137 -8.72 5.45 1.70
CA GLU A 137 -8.38 5.62 3.13
C GLU A 137 -7.12 4.85 3.52
N GLN A 138 -7.01 3.58 3.10
CA GLN A 138 -5.81 2.77 3.33
C GLN A 138 -4.56 3.35 2.62
N MET A 139 -4.73 3.91 1.42
CA MET A 139 -3.64 4.57 0.70
C MET A 139 -3.13 5.83 1.40
N HIS A 140 -4.03 6.60 2.05
CA HIS A 140 -3.61 7.74 2.87
C HIS A 140 -2.73 7.32 4.04
N LEU A 141 -3.09 6.22 4.72
CA LEU A 141 -2.27 5.65 5.79
C LEU A 141 -0.92 5.16 5.25
N HIS A 142 -0.91 4.44 4.12
CA HIS A 142 0.31 3.99 3.46
C HIS A 142 1.28 5.14 3.17
N HIS A 143 0.79 6.27 2.64
CA HIS A 143 1.64 7.41 2.33
C HIS A 143 2.36 7.96 3.57
N ARG A 144 1.68 7.96 4.72
CA ARG A 144 2.24 8.44 6.00
C ARG A 144 3.29 7.46 6.54
N TRP A 145 3.05 6.16 6.44
CA TRP A 145 4.06 5.14 6.77
C TRP A 145 5.29 5.21 5.86
N ALA A 146 5.09 5.45 4.56
CA ALA A 146 6.17 5.62 3.59
C ALA A 146 7.04 6.84 3.94
N GLN A 147 6.43 8.00 4.24
CA GLN A 147 7.15 9.21 4.67
C GLN A 147 7.99 8.96 5.93
N ALA A 148 7.43 8.31 6.95
CA ALA A 148 8.13 7.97 8.19
C ALA A 148 9.32 7.03 7.94
N THR A 149 9.12 6.01 7.09
CA THR A 149 10.16 5.05 6.71
C THR A 149 11.32 5.73 5.99
N THR A 150 11.06 6.63 5.04
CA THR A 150 12.10 7.38 4.34
C THR A 150 12.87 8.30 5.28
N ALA A 151 12.21 8.98 6.23
CA ALA A 151 12.89 9.80 7.24
C ALA A 151 13.86 8.97 8.10
N LEU A 152 13.46 7.75 8.50
CA LEU A 152 14.34 6.83 9.24
C LEU A 152 15.53 6.37 8.39
N GLN A 153 15.33 6.07 7.10
CA GLN A 153 16.41 5.71 6.19
C GLN A 153 17.45 6.83 6.05
N ILE A 154 17.00 8.09 5.92
CA ILE A 154 17.89 9.25 5.90
C ILE A 154 18.67 9.34 7.22
N SER A 155 18.01 9.13 8.37
CA SER A 155 18.69 9.14 9.68
C SER A 155 19.76 8.04 9.80
N ILE A 156 19.47 6.83 9.30
CA ILE A 156 20.43 5.70 9.30
C ILE A 156 21.62 6.02 8.38
N ALA A 157 21.38 6.59 7.21
CA ALA A 157 22.44 7.01 6.29
C ALA A 157 23.34 8.09 6.93
N LEU A 158 22.75 9.08 7.60
CA LEU A 158 23.49 10.10 8.34
C LEU A 158 24.30 9.48 9.49
N ALA A 159 23.78 8.48 10.21
CA ALA A 159 24.51 7.76 11.25
C ALA A 159 25.76 7.06 10.68
N ALA A 160 25.62 6.40 9.53
CA ALA A 160 26.74 5.74 8.85
C ALA A 160 27.82 6.74 8.39
N ILE A 161 27.43 7.88 7.81
CA ILE A 161 28.36 8.94 7.41
C ILE A 161 29.09 9.51 8.64
N THR A 162 28.37 9.70 9.74
CA THR A 162 28.90 10.23 11.00
C THR A 162 29.95 9.29 11.60
N LEU A 163 29.72 7.97 11.54
CA LEU A 163 30.71 6.96 11.95
C LEU A 163 32.02 7.10 11.17
N LEU A 164 31.95 7.34 9.86
CA LEU A 164 33.14 7.48 9.00
C LEU A 164 33.86 8.81 9.19
N THR A 165 33.13 9.90 9.40
CA THR A 165 33.72 11.26 9.51
C THR A 165 34.16 11.66 10.91
N LYS A 166 33.69 10.97 11.97
CA LYS A 166 34.00 11.25 13.38
C LYS A 166 33.76 12.71 13.81
N LYS A 167 32.89 13.45 13.14
CA LYS A 167 32.58 14.87 13.44
C LYS A 167 31.43 14.99 14.45
N ARG A 168 31.65 15.71 15.56
CA ARG A 168 30.66 15.87 16.65
C ARG A 168 29.39 16.66 16.26
N TRP A 169 29.43 17.54 15.27
CA TRP A 169 28.21 18.24 14.81
C TRP A 169 27.28 17.32 14.01
N MET A 170 27.83 16.31 13.33
CA MET A 170 27.05 15.30 12.61
C MET A 170 26.34 14.31 13.54
N GLU A 171 26.86 14.12 14.77
CA GLU A 171 26.17 13.39 15.84
C GLU A 171 24.83 14.04 16.21
N ALA A 172 24.84 15.35 16.47
CA ALA A 172 23.63 16.11 16.76
C ALA A 172 22.64 16.08 15.58
N ALA A 173 23.15 16.16 14.35
CA ALA A 173 22.32 16.04 13.15
C ALA A 173 21.66 14.66 13.01
N THR A 174 22.38 13.58 13.33
CA THR A 174 21.87 12.21 13.29
C THR A 174 20.79 11.98 14.35
N LEU A 175 21.03 12.42 15.58
CA LEU A 175 20.04 12.33 16.67
C LEU A 175 18.79 13.16 16.35
N ALA A 176 18.95 14.39 15.83
CA ALA A 176 17.83 15.22 15.41
C ALA A 176 17.00 14.55 14.31
N ALA A 177 17.66 14.00 13.27
CA ALA A 177 16.98 13.27 12.21
C ALA A 177 16.24 12.03 12.72
N GLY A 178 16.84 11.28 13.65
CA GLY A 178 16.22 10.10 14.27
C GLY A 178 14.99 10.45 15.09
N VAL A 179 15.06 11.50 15.90
CA VAL A 179 13.91 12.01 16.68
C VAL A 179 12.79 12.48 15.76
N ILE A 180 13.11 13.19 14.66
CA ILE A 180 12.12 13.60 13.66
C ILE A 180 11.47 12.37 13.01
N GLY A 181 12.25 11.36 12.62
CA GLY A 181 11.72 10.12 12.05
C GLY A 181 10.79 9.36 13.01
N ILE A 182 11.17 9.24 14.29
CA ILE A 182 10.33 8.64 15.33
C ILE A 182 9.07 9.47 15.56
N ALA A 183 9.16 10.80 15.60
CA ALA A 183 8.02 11.69 15.78
C ALA A 183 7.04 11.62 14.61
N LEU A 184 7.54 11.56 13.37
CA LEU A 184 6.71 11.36 12.17
C LEU A 184 6.03 9.99 12.18
N GLY A 185 6.75 8.93 12.58
CA GLY A 185 6.16 7.59 12.75
C GLY A 185 5.12 7.52 13.86
N GLY A 186 5.38 8.17 15.00
CA GLY A 186 4.43 8.30 16.08
C GLY A 186 3.17 9.08 15.68
N ALA A 187 3.33 10.17 14.92
CA ALA A 187 2.21 10.91 14.35
C ALA A 187 1.43 10.08 13.32
N ALA A 188 2.12 9.26 12.50
CA ALA A 188 1.49 8.31 11.59
C ALA A 188 0.61 7.31 12.37
N TRP A 189 1.12 6.79 13.48
CA TRP A 189 0.44 5.82 14.34
C TRP A 189 -0.75 6.40 15.13
N LEU A 190 -0.64 7.64 15.63
CA LEU A 190 -1.70 8.30 16.40
C LEU A 190 -2.90 8.81 15.58
N HIS A 191 -2.76 8.82 14.26
CA HIS A 191 -3.82 9.17 13.30
C HIS A 191 -4.22 7.95 12.44
N PHE A 192 -3.87 6.75 12.91
CA PHE A 192 -4.37 5.49 12.39
C PHE A 192 -5.75 5.20 12.99
#